data_AF-A0A484YXW0-F1
#
_entry.id   AF-A0A484YXW0-F1
#
_cell.length_a   1.000
_cell.length_b   1.000
_cell.length_c   1.000
_cell.angle_alpha   90.00
_cell.angle_beta   90.00
_cell.angle_gamma   90.00
#
_symmetry.space_group_name_H-M   'P 1'
#
loop_
_entity.id
_entity.type
_entity.pdbx_description
1 polymer ?
#
loop_
_entity_poly.entity_id
_entity_poly.type
_entity_poly.pdbx_seq_one_letter_code
_entity_poly.pdbx_strand_id
1 'polypeptide(L)'
;MAGLGGTGLWGWSQLNQPDALIQRIQLSVMPLPQSLESGELAKLDVKDKALLAQDRTIAASQMQLEQLNKLPARWPLEQGYRQLRQLDALWPDNPQVRALNAQWRKQRELSALSAEALNGYAQAQSQLQRLSAQLDALDERKGRYLTGSELKTAVYGIRQSLKEPPLEELLRQLEEQKQTGEVSPTLLTQIDTRLNQLLNRYVILLDTKVEQSQ
;
A
#
# COMPACT_ATOMS: atom_id res chain seq x y z
N MET A 1 -30.85 37.26 57.48
CA MET A 1 -29.94 36.10 57.40
C MET A 1 -29.02 36.31 56.21
N ALA A 2 -27.76 36.63 56.49
CA ALA A 2 -26.62 36.58 55.56
C ALA A 2 -26.46 35.14 54.99
N GLY A 3 -25.76 34.86 53.90
CA GLY A 3 -24.83 35.65 53.11
C GLY A 3 -24.42 34.90 51.82
N LEU A 4 -23.54 35.56 51.08
CA LEU A 4 -22.94 35.17 49.79
C LEU A 4 -22.06 33.91 49.84
N GLY A 5 -21.90 33.29 48.67
CA GLY A 5 -20.77 32.41 48.31
C GLY A 5 -21.21 31.42 47.23
N GLY A 6 -20.61 31.32 46.05
CA GLY A 6 -19.33 31.82 45.56
C GLY A 6 -18.89 30.82 44.48
N THR A 7 -18.66 31.34 43.28
CA THR A 7 -18.16 30.65 42.08
C THR A 7 -16.94 29.76 42.36
N GLY A 8 -16.92 28.53 41.83
CA GLY A 8 -15.74 27.68 41.97
C GLY A 8 -15.76 26.34 41.24
N LEU A 9 -16.16 26.28 39.96
CA LEU A 9 -15.99 25.05 39.16
C LEU A 9 -15.35 25.25 37.77
N TRP A 10 -14.83 26.44 37.46
CA TRP A 10 -14.22 26.72 36.15
C TRP A 10 -12.68 26.59 36.13
N GLY A 11 -12.02 26.37 37.27
CA GLY A 11 -10.55 26.33 37.37
C GLY A 11 -9.89 24.95 37.35
N TRP A 12 -10.66 23.85 37.45
CA TRP A 12 -10.08 22.51 37.62
C TRP A 12 -9.85 21.75 36.31
N SER A 13 -10.46 22.17 35.19
CA SER A 13 -10.27 21.51 33.89
C SER A 13 -8.99 21.93 33.15
N GLN A 14 -8.26 22.93 33.65
CA GLN A 14 -6.95 23.35 33.12
C GLN A 14 -5.76 22.70 33.84
N LEU A 15 -5.95 22.14 35.04
CA LEU A 15 -4.87 21.57 35.83
C LEU A 15 -4.56 20.10 35.49
N ASN A 16 -5.34 19.48 34.60
CA ASN A 16 -5.20 18.06 34.25
C ASN A 16 -5.60 17.77 32.80
N GLN A 17 -5.30 18.66 31.86
CA GLN A 17 -5.34 18.25 30.45
C GLN A 17 -4.16 17.30 30.22
N PRO A 18 -4.40 16.03 29.85
CA PRO A 18 -3.31 15.16 29.46
C PRO A 18 -2.53 15.88 28.36
N ASP A 19 -1.21 15.92 28.52
CA ASP A 19 -0.27 16.57 27.61
C ASP A 19 -0.72 16.35 26.16
N ALA A 20 -0.74 17.41 25.35
CA ALA A 20 -1.18 17.34 23.96
C ALA A 20 -0.47 16.22 23.18
N LEU A 21 0.74 15.84 23.60
CA LEU A 21 1.46 14.67 23.09
C LEU A 21 0.80 13.33 23.44
N ILE A 22 0.34 13.14 24.67
CA ILE A 22 -0.35 11.92 25.12
C ILE A 22 -1.66 11.75 24.34
N GLN A 23 -2.42 12.83 24.14
CA GLN A 23 -3.64 12.78 23.33
C GLN A 23 -3.34 12.40 21.87
N ARG A 24 -2.29 12.98 21.27
CA ARG A 24 -1.89 12.63 19.90
C ARG A 24 -1.45 11.18 19.75
N ILE A 25 -0.77 10.61 20.75
CA ILE A 25 -0.42 9.19 20.77
C ILE A 25 -1.69 8.32 20.82
N GLN A 26 -2.65 8.66 21.68
CA GLN A 26 -3.92 7.94 21.76
C GLN A 26 -4.73 8.01 20.46
N LEU A 27 -4.77 9.17 19.80
CA LEU A 27 -5.41 9.33 18.50
C LEU A 27 -4.70 8.53 17.39
N SER A 28 -3.38 8.36 17.47
CA SER A 28 -2.60 7.60 16.48
C SER A 28 -2.90 6.11 16.45
N VAL A 29 -3.54 5.58 17.50
CA VAL A 29 -3.91 4.15 17.62
C VAL A 29 -5.42 3.90 17.51
N MET A 30 -6.22 4.95 17.29
CA MET A 30 -7.65 4.79 17.03
C MET A 30 -7.90 4.08 15.69
N PRO A 31 -8.98 3.29 15.57
CA PRO A 31 -9.36 2.70 14.30
C PRO A 31 -9.56 3.80 13.25
N LEU A 32 -9.19 3.52 11.99
CA LEU A 32 -9.45 4.44 10.90
C LEU A 32 -10.96 4.69 10.79
N PRO A 33 -11.39 5.94 10.54
CA PRO A 33 -12.80 6.25 10.40
C PRO A 33 -13.39 5.46 9.23
N GLN A 34 -14.49 4.76 9.49
CA GLN A 34 -15.24 4.01 8.48
C GLN A 34 -16.52 4.78 8.15
N SER A 35 -16.87 4.84 6.86
CA SER A 35 -18.16 5.38 6.41
C SER A 35 -19.29 4.44 6.85
N LEU A 36 -20.46 5.01 7.15
CA LEU A 36 -21.65 4.23 7.43
C LEU A 36 -22.14 3.51 6.16
N GLU A 37 -22.65 2.29 6.36
CA GLU A 37 -23.21 1.49 5.27
C GLU A 37 -24.54 2.07 4.77
N SER A 38 -24.93 1.78 3.52
CA SER A 38 -26.18 2.28 2.92
C SER A 38 -27.42 1.97 3.77
N GLY A 39 -27.45 0.81 4.42
CA GLY A 39 -28.56 0.40 5.30
C GLY A 39 -28.62 1.16 6.63
N GLU A 40 -27.51 1.74 7.09
CA GLU A 40 -27.47 2.59 8.28
C GLU A 40 -27.88 4.02 7.94
N LEU A 41 -27.39 4.54 6.80
CA LEU A 41 -27.79 5.84 6.27
C LEU A 41 -29.30 5.92 6.00
N ALA A 42 -29.91 4.81 5.58
CA ALA A 42 -31.36 4.72 5.36
C ALA A 42 -32.20 4.90 6.64
N LYS A 43 -31.61 4.71 7.83
CA LYS A 43 -32.30 4.88 9.12
C LYS A 43 -32.37 6.35 9.56
N LEU A 44 -31.58 7.24 8.94
CA LEU A 44 -31.54 8.65 9.29
C LEU A 44 -32.79 9.37 8.79
N ASP A 45 -33.55 9.94 9.71
CA ASP A 45 -34.74 10.73 9.39
C ASP A 45 -34.38 12.18 9.02
N VAL A 46 -35.40 13.01 8.77
CA VAL A 46 -35.21 14.43 8.40
C VAL A 46 -34.60 15.24 9.54
N LYS A 47 -34.91 14.92 10.79
CA LYS A 47 -34.38 15.63 11.97
C LYS A 47 -32.92 15.26 12.18
N ASP A 48 -32.57 13.99 12.04
CA ASP A 48 -31.18 13.52 12.11
C ASP A 48 -30.32 14.22 11.07
N LYS A 49 -30.80 14.32 9.83
CA LYS A 49 -30.10 15.02 8.73
C LYS A 49 -29.95 16.52 8.99
N ALA A 50 -30.93 17.16 9.62
CA ALA A 50 -30.84 18.57 9.98
C ALA A 50 -29.73 18.85 11.02
N LEU A 51 -29.45 17.89 11.91
CA LEU A 51 -28.37 17.99 12.91
C LEU A 51 -26.97 17.87 12.29
N LEU A 52 -26.85 17.32 11.08
CA LEU A 52 -25.55 17.14 10.40
C LEU A 52 -24.92 18.45 9.94
N ALA A 53 -25.59 19.60 10.08
CA ALA A 53 -25.09 20.91 9.62
C ALA A 53 -24.50 20.81 8.20
N GLN A 54 -25.38 20.52 7.23
CA GLN A 54 -25.04 20.05 5.88
C GLN A 54 -23.81 20.72 5.26
N ASP A 55 -23.78 22.05 5.19
CA ASP A 55 -22.67 22.79 4.57
C ASP A 55 -21.32 22.53 5.25
N ARG A 56 -21.31 22.43 6.58
CA ARG A 56 -20.11 22.13 7.36
C ARG A 56 -19.62 20.72 7.10
N THR A 57 -20.53 19.76 7.04
CA THR A 57 -20.20 18.36 6.75
C THR A 57 -19.70 18.18 5.32
N ILE A 58 -20.27 18.90 4.35
CA ILE A 58 -19.80 18.89 2.95
C ILE A 58 -18.39 19.51 2.87
N ALA A 59 -18.17 20.68 3.48
CA ALA A 59 -16.87 21.33 3.47
C ALA A 59 -15.78 20.48 4.14
N ALA A 60 -16.09 19.87 5.30
CA ALA A 60 -15.18 18.95 5.96
C ALA A 60 -14.88 17.71 5.10
N SER A 61 -15.90 17.15 4.44
CA SER A 61 -15.71 16.01 3.53
C SER A 61 -14.83 16.37 2.33
N GLN A 62 -15.00 17.56 1.75
CA GLN A 62 -14.15 18.03 0.65
C GLN A 62 -12.69 18.13 1.08
N MET A 63 -12.43 18.73 2.25
CA MET A 63 -11.07 18.81 2.81
C MET A 63 -10.48 17.42 3.06
N GLN A 64 -11.28 16.48 3.58
CA GLN A 64 -10.84 15.11 3.83
C GLN A 64 -10.51 14.37 2.51
N LEU A 65 -11.37 14.49 1.49
CA LEU A 65 -11.13 13.89 0.18
C LEU A 65 -9.86 14.46 -0.49
N GLU A 66 -9.63 15.77 -0.34
CA GLU A 66 -8.39 16.40 -0.83
C GLU A 66 -7.16 15.85 -0.11
N GLN A 67 -7.23 15.62 1.21
CA GLN A 67 -6.14 15.00 1.96
C GLN A 67 -5.90 13.55 1.52
N LEU A 68 -6.97 12.77 1.30
CA LEU A 68 -6.87 11.39 0.83
C LEU A 68 -6.20 11.31 -0.55
N ASN A 69 -6.53 12.22 -1.46
CA ASN A 69 -5.90 12.30 -2.79
C ASN A 69 -4.40 12.62 -2.74
N LYS A 70 -3.91 13.22 -1.65
CA LYS A 70 -2.48 13.51 -1.43
C LYS A 70 -1.72 12.34 -0.79
N LEU A 71 -2.40 11.29 -0.33
CA LEU A 71 -1.74 10.16 0.30
C LEU A 71 -1.05 9.28 -0.77
N PRO A 72 0.24 8.92 -0.57
CA PRO A 72 0.89 8.00 -1.48
C PRO A 72 0.31 6.59 -1.32
N ALA A 73 0.36 5.76 -2.36
CA ALA A 73 -0.14 4.37 -2.32
C ALA A 73 0.52 3.52 -1.19
N ARG A 74 1.75 3.87 -0.82
CA ARG A 74 2.50 3.23 0.29
C ARG A 74 2.11 3.74 1.68
N TRP A 75 1.20 4.69 1.80
CA TRP A 75 0.85 5.33 3.07
C TRP A 75 0.48 4.34 4.19
N PRO A 76 -0.34 3.29 3.97
CA PRO A 76 -0.66 2.34 5.04
C PRO A 76 0.59 1.66 5.60
N LEU A 77 1.57 1.40 4.74
CA LEU A 77 2.84 0.79 5.08
C LEU A 77 3.69 1.74 5.93
N GLU A 78 3.78 3.00 5.50
CA GLU A 78 4.50 4.05 6.25
C GLU A 78 3.88 4.34 7.61
N GLN A 79 2.56 4.25 7.73
CA GLN A 79 1.87 4.44 9.00
C GLN A 79 2.21 3.32 9.98
N GLY A 80 2.20 2.05 9.54
CA GLY A 80 2.63 0.94 10.36
C GLY A 80 4.07 1.12 10.88
N TYR A 81 5.01 1.50 10.02
CA TYR A 81 6.38 1.77 10.45
C TYR A 81 6.50 2.97 11.41
N ARG A 82 5.73 4.04 11.19
CA ARG A 82 5.68 5.18 12.13
C ARG A 82 5.15 4.77 13.49
N GLN A 83 4.08 3.97 13.53
CA GLN A 83 3.51 3.47 14.77
C GLN A 83 4.52 2.60 15.53
N LEU A 84 5.21 1.70 14.83
CA LEU A 84 6.26 0.86 15.44
C LEU A 84 7.43 1.70 15.98
N ARG A 85 7.91 2.70 15.23
CA ARG A 85 8.94 3.62 15.71
C ARG A 85 8.49 4.41 16.94
N GLN A 86 7.22 4.80 17.01
CA GLN A 86 6.66 5.48 18.17
C GLN A 86 6.66 4.54 19.39
N LEU A 87 6.23 3.28 19.23
CA LEU A 87 6.28 2.30 20.32
C LEU A 87 7.71 2.03 20.79
N ASP A 88 8.65 1.91 19.86
CA ASP A 88 10.07 1.68 20.14
C ASP A 88 10.69 2.85 20.91
N ALA A 89 10.34 4.09 20.54
CA ALA A 89 10.79 5.29 21.24
C ALA A 89 10.19 5.43 22.66
N LEU A 90 8.94 4.99 22.86
CA LEU A 90 8.27 5.05 24.16
C LEU A 90 8.74 3.95 25.10
N TRP A 91 9.02 2.75 24.58
CA TRP A 91 9.36 1.56 25.37
C TRP A 91 10.43 0.69 24.69
N PRO A 92 11.69 1.16 24.60
CA PRO A 92 12.75 0.48 23.84
C PRO A 92 13.11 -0.90 24.41
N ASP A 93 13.01 -1.08 25.73
CA ASP A 93 13.34 -2.34 26.41
C ASP A 93 12.15 -3.31 26.52
N ASN A 94 10.98 -2.92 26.03
CA ASN A 94 9.79 -3.76 26.13
C ASN A 94 9.86 -4.94 25.14
N PRO A 95 9.85 -6.20 25.63
CA PRO A 95 9.97 -7.38 24.76
C PRO A 95 8.79 -7.54 23.81
N GLN A 96 7.59 -7.08 24.16
CA GLN A 96 6.41 -7.12 23.29
C GLN A 96 6.54 -6.15 22.12
N VAL A 97 7.08 -4.95 22.36
CA VAL A 97 7.35 -3.97 21.29
C VAL A 97 8.39 -4.50 20.31
N ARG A 98 9.49 -5.08 20.82
CA ARG A 98 10.52 -5.72 19.98
C ARG A 98 9.95 -6.87 19.15
N ALA A 99 9.15 -7.75 19.76
CA ALA A 99 8.51 -8.87 19.08
C ALA A 99 7.54 -8.38 17.99
N LEU A 100 6.71 -7.37 18.28
CA LEU A 100 5.78 -6.78 17.33
C LEU A 100 6.50 -6.16 16.12
N ASN A 101 7.57 -5.40 16.37
CA ASN A 101 8.38 -4.79 15.30
C ASN A 101 9.03 -5.86 14.40
N ALA A 102 9.64 -6.89 15.01
CA ALA A 102 10.23 -8.00 14.27
C ALA A 102 9.19 -8.79 13.46
N GLN A 103 8.04 -9.10 14.04
CA GLN A 103 6.96 -9.81 13.37
C GLN A 103 6.42 -9.01 12.18
N TRP A 104 6.20 -7.70 12.37
CA TRP A 104 5.73 -6.82 11.30
C TRP A 104 6.73 -6.82 10.14
N ARG A 105 8.01 -6.50 10.39
CA ARG A 105 9.04 -6.48 9.34
C ARG A 105 9.13 -7.80 8.59
N LYS A 106 9.19 -8.92 9.32
CA LYS A 106 9.24 -10.27 8.73
C LYS A 106 8.03 -10.54 7.84
N GLN A 107 6.82 -10.21 8.28
CA GLN A 107 5.61 -10.40 7.47
C GLN A 107 5.68 -9.60 6.16
N ARG A 108 6.21 -8.37 6.20
CA ARG A 108 6.35 -7.50 5.03
C ARG A 108 7.40 -8.00 4.05
N GLU A 109 8.52 -8.53 4.54
CA GLU A 109 9.53 -9.19 3.71
C GLU A 109 8.99 -10.45 3.04
N LEU A 110 8.32 -11.33 3.79
CA LEU A 110 7.71 -12.55 3.25
C LEU A 110 6.61 -12.26 2.23
N SER A 111 5.92 -11.13 2.41
CA SER A 111 4.85 -10.69 1.52
C SER A 111 5.35 -9.73 0.43
N ALA A 112 6.66 -9.53 0.29
CA ALA A 112 7.24 -8.73 -0.79
C ALA A 112 7.51 -9.58 -2.02
N LEU A 113 7.40 -8.99 -3.21
CA LEU A 113 7.88 -9.64 -4.43
C LEU A 113 9.38 -9.95 -4.24
N SER A 114 9.86 -11.14 -4.59
CA SER A 114 11.29 -11.46 -4.42
C SER A 114 12.18 -10.61 -5.34
N ALA A 115 13.46 -10.48 -5.01
CA ALA A 115 14.40 -9.74 -5.86
C ALA A 115 14.57 -10.44 -7.23
N GLU A 116 14.51 -11.77 -7.24
CA GLU A 116 14.57 -12.60 -8.44
C GLU A 116 13.34 -12.38 -9.33
N ALA A 117 12.14 -12.31 -8.74
CA ALA A 117 10.89 -12.12 -9.47
C ALA A 117 10.78 -10.73 -10.13
N LEU A 118 11.54 -9.73 -9.66
CA LEU A 118 11.65 -8.43 -10.34
C LEU A 118 12.37 -8.53 -11.69
N ASN A 119 13.17 -9.57 -11.92
CA ASN A 119 14.07 -9.63 -13.07
C ASN A 119 13.42 -10.21 -14.33
N GLY A 120 12.21 -10.79 -14.26
CA GLY A 120 11.60 -11.51 -15.38
C GLY A 120 11.52 -10.68 -16.67
N TYR A 121 11.03 -9.44 -16.57
CA TYR A 121 10.96 -8.52 -17.71
C TYR A 121 12.35 -8.17 -18.27
N ALA A 122 13.30 -7.81 -17.39
CA ALA A 122 14.65 -7.46 -17.81
C ALA A 122 15.38 -8.65 -18.48
N GLN A 123 15.18 -9.86 -17.96
CA GLN A 123 15.72 -11.09 -18.53
C GLN A 123 15.12 -11.37 -19.91
N ALA A 124 13.80 -11.23 -20.06
CA ALA A 124 13.12 -11.39 -21.34
C ALA A 124 13.66 -10.39 -22.38
N GLN A 125 13.82 -9.12 -22.00
CA GLN A 125 14.38 -8.09 -22.89
C GLN A 125 15.82 -8.38 -23.30
N SER A 126 16.67 -8.81 -22.35
CA SER A 126 18.04 -9.22 -22.66
C SER A 126 18.09 -10.42 -23.61
N GLN A 127 17.20 -11.41 -23.42
CA GLN A 127 17.10 -12.57 -24.30
C GLN A 127 16.60 -12.19 -25.71
N LEU A 128 15.63 -11.28 -25.79
CA LEU A 128 15.11 -10.76 -27.06
C LEU A 128 16.18 -9.98 -27.83
N GLN A 129 16.94 -9.11 -27.15
CA GLN A 129 18.07 -8.38 -27.74
C GLN A 129 19.13 -9.33 -28.29
N ARG A 130 19.49 -10.38 -27.53
CA ARG A 130 20.43 -11.40 -28.00
C ARG A 130 19.93 -12.14 -29.22
N LEU A 131 18.64 -12.49 -29.25
CA LEU A 131 18.02 -13.12 -30.41
C LEU A 131 18.04 -12.19 -31.63
N SER A 132 17.70 -10.91 -31.46
CA SER A 132 17.77 -9.91 -32.54
C SER A 132 19.18 -9.82 -33.11
N ALA A 133 20.19 -9.64 -32.26
CA ALA A 133 21.58 -9.54 -32.70
C ALA A 133 22.08 -10.82 -33.41
N GLN A 134 21.59 -11.99 -32.99
CA GLN A 134 21.88 -13.25 -33.69
C GLN A 134 21.26 -13.27 -35.09
N LEU A 135 20.02 -12.80 -35.24
CA LEU A 135 19.34 -12.71 -36.54
C LEU A 135 20.04 -11.72 -37.47
N ASP A 136 20.38 -10.52 -36.98
CA ASP A 136 21.10 -9.50 -37.76
C ASP A 136 22.46 -10.02 -38.27
N ALA A 137 23.16 -10.80 -37.44
CA ALA A 137 24.43 -11.42 -37.82
C ALA A 137 24.31 -12.51 -38.91
N LEU A 138 23.12 -13.08 -39.14
CA LEU A 138 22.87 -13.98 -40.26
C LEU A 138 22.79 -13.19 -41.57
N ASP A 139 22.15 -12.02 -41.54
CA ASP A 139 21.98 -11.17 -42.71
C ASP A 139 23.33 -10.59 -43.17
N GLU A 140 24.21 -10.24 -42.22
CA GLU A 140 25.53 -9.67 -42.53
C GLU A 140 26.57 -10.68 -43.03
N ARG A 141 26.48 -11.95 -42.61
CA ARG A 141 27.51 -12.97 -42.90
C ARG A 141 26.92 -14.14 -43.69
N LYS A 142 27.12 -14.09 -45.02
CA LYS A 142 26.82 -15.20 -45.93
C LYS A 142 27.40 -16.51 -45.38
N GLY A 143 26.50 -17.44 -45.00
CA GLY A 143 26.85 -18.80 -44.55
C GLY A 143 26.66 -19.11 -43.06
N ARG A 144 26.28 -18.14 -42.22
CA ARG A 144 25.75 -18.44 -40.88
C ARG A 144 24.25 -18.67 -40.97
N TYR A 145 23.76 -19.67 -40.23
CA TYR A 145 22.34 -19.99 -40.13
C TYR A 145 21.99 -20.18 -38.67
N LEU A 146 20.82 -19.69 -38.27
CA LEU A 146 20.19 -20.09 -37.01
C LEU A 146 19.32 -21.30 -37.30
N THR A 147 19.56 -22.40 -36.59
CA THR A 147 18.74 -23.60 -36.72
C THR A 147 17.37 -23.36 -36.09
N GLY A 148 16.34 -24.07 -36.58
CA GLY A 148 15.02 -24.03 -35.97
C GLY A 148 15.01 -24.47 -34.50
N SER A 149 15.97 -25.30 -34.09
CA SER A 149 16.15 -25.72 -32.69
C SER A 149 16.68 -24.59 -31.82
N GLU A 150 17.68 -23.83 -32.28
CA GLU A 150 18.20 -22.67 -31.55
C GLU A 150 17.16 -21.57 -31.40
N LEU A 151 16.39 -21.29 -32.46
CA LEU A 151 15.28 -20.33 -32.39
C LEU A 151 14.23 -20.77 -31.36
N LYS A 152 13.84 -22.05 -31.37
CA LYS A 152 12.90 -22.60 -30.37
C LYS A 152 13.43 -22.44 -28.95
N THR A 153 14.72 -22.70 -28.72
CA THR A 153 15.36 -22.53 -27.41
C THR A 153 15.34 -21.06 -26.97
N ALA A 154 15.65 -20.12 -27.86
CA ALA A 154 15.61 -18.69 -27.56
C ALA A 154 14.19 -18.22 -27.21
N VAL A 155 13.20 -18.57 -28.03
CA VAL A 155 11.78 -18.25 -27.79
C VAL A 155 11.29 -18.86 -26.49
N TYR A 156 11.66 -20.12 -26.20
CA TYR A 156 11.32 -20.78 -24.95
C TYR A 156 11.89 -20.02 -23.74
N GLY A 157 13.15 -19.60 -23.80
CA GLY A 157 13.78 -18.80 -22.75
C GLY A 157 13.03 -17.50 -22.48
N ILE A 158 12.66 -16.77 -23.53
CA ILE A 158 11.89 -15.51 -23.43
C ILE A 158 10.55 -15.76 -22.75
N ARG A 159 9.81 -16.78 -23.21
CA ARG A 159 8.52 -17.16 -22.61
C ARG A 159 8.66 -17.57 -21.15
N GLN A 160 9.73 -18.27 -20.80
CA GLN A 160 9.99 -18.67 -19.42
C GLN A 160 10.26 -17.47 -18.51
N SER A 161 10.98 -16.46 -19.01
CA SER A 161 11.23 -15.21 -18.29
C SER A 161 9.96 -14.37 -18.07
N LEU A 162 8.97 -14.53 -18.96
CA LEU A 162 7.65 -13.89 -18.91
C LEU A 162 6.54 -14.84 -18.42
N LYS A 163 6.89 -15.94 -17.74
CA LYS A 163 5.90 -16.93 -17.30
C LYS A 163 4.87 -16.34 -16.34
N GLU A 164 5.31 -15.43 -15.46
CA GLU A 164 4.39 -14.67 -14.61
C GLU A 164 3.95 -13.40 -15.34
N PRO A 165 2.64 -13.15 -15.49
CA PRO A 165 2.17 -11.93 -16.11
C PRO A 165 2.54 -10.70 -15.26
N PRO A 166 2.91 -9.58 -15.90
CA PRO A 166 3.03 -8.30 -15.21
C PRO A 166 1.67 -7.83 -14.68
N LEU A 167 1.67 -6.91 -13.71
CA LEU A 167 0.42 -6.44 -13.09
C LEU A 167 -0.51 -5.77 -14.12
N GLU A 168 0.06 -5.08 -15.09
CA GLU A 168 -0.64 -4.45 -16.19
C GLU A 168 -1.45 -5.46 -17.02
N GLU A 169 -0.91 -6.66 -17.24
CA GLU A 169 -1.63 -7.73 -17.95
C GLU A 169 -2.77 -8.30 -17.11
N LEU A 170 -2.59 -8.42 -15.79
CA LEU A 170 -3.69 -8.81 -14.90
C LEU A 170 -4.83 -7.77 -14.91
N LEU A 171 -4.48 -6.48 -14.95
CA LEU A 171 -5.47 -5.39 -15.05
C LEU A 171 -6.19 -5.40 -16.40
N ARG A 172 -5.49 -5.68 -17.50
CA ARG A 172 -6.10 -5.86 -18.84
C ARG A 172 -7.09 -7.04 -18.84
N GLN A 173 -6.73 -8.16 -18.21
CA GLN A 173 -7.64 -9.31 -18.05
C GLN A 173 -8.87 -8.97 -17.21
N LEU A 174 -8.71 -8.14 -16.17
CA LEU A 174 -9.84 -7.66 -15.37
C LEU A 174 -10.77 -6.77 -16.19
N GLU A 175 -10.23 -5.89 -17.03
CA GLU A 175 -11.02 -5.06 -17.94
C GLU A 175 -11.82 -5.91 -18.94
N GLU A 176 -11.19 -6.93 -19.53
CA GLU A 176 -11.83 -7.90 -20.43
C GLU A 176 -12.98 -8.66 -19.73
N GLN A 177 -12.76 -9.15 -18.51
CA GLN A 177 -13.79 -9.83 -17.72
C GLN A 177 -14.96 -8.92 -17.31
N LYS A 178 -14.69 -7.63 -17.07
CA LYS A 178 -15.75 -6.65 -16.81
C LYS A 178 -16.65 -6.45 -18.03
N GLN A 179 -16.12 -6.55 -19.25
CA GLN A 179 -16.90 -6.43 -20.47
C GLN A 179 -17.83 -7.63 -20.70
N THR A 180 -17.41 -8.83 -20.28
CA THR A 180 -18.23 -10.05 -20.39
C THR A 180 -19.24 -10.21 -19.25
N GLY A 181 -19.16 -9.39 -18.20
CA GLY A 181 -20.07 -9.38 -17.06
C GLY A 181 -19.74 -10.41 -15.97
N GLU A 182 -18.64 -11.15 -16.11
CA GLU A 182 -18.21 -12.17 -15.15
C GLU A 182 -16.77 -11.91 -14.72
N VAL A 183 -16.60 -11.45 -13.47
CA VAL A 183 -15.28 -11.19 -12.88
C VAL A 183 -14.89 -12.34 -11.96
N SER A 184 -13.72 -12.92 -12.22
CA SER A 184 -13.17 -14.01 -11.44
C SER A 184 -12.67 -13.52 -10.06
N PRO A 185 -13.16 -14.07 -8.93
CA PRO A 185 -12.65 -13.74 -7.60
C PRO A 185 -11.15 -14.06 -7.43
N THR A 186 -10.68 -15.10 -8.13
CA THR A 186 -9.27 -15.50 -8.14
C THR A 186 -8.39 -14.44 -8.81
N LEU A 187 -8.85 -13.82 -9.91
CA LEU A 187 -8.12 -12.74 -10.56
C LEU A 187 -8.02 -11.51 -9.65
N LEU A 188 -9.10 -11.12 -8.98
CA LEU A 188 -9.09 -10.02 -8.01
C LEU A 188 -8.08 -10.27 -6.89
N THR A 189 -8.14 -11.46 -6.29
CA THR A 189 -7.19 -11.87 -5.23
C THR A 189 -5.74 -11.84 -5.72
N GLN A 190 -5.50 -12.28 -6.96
CA GLN A 190 -4.17 -12.25 -7.58
C GLN A 190 -3.67 -10.81 -7.78
N ILE A 191 -4.51 -9.91 -8.28
CA ILE A 191 -4.19 -8.49 -8.46
C ILE A 191 -3.85 -7.84 -7.11
N ASP A 192 -4.69 -8.03 -6.11
CA ASP A 192 -4.48 -7.47 -4.77
C ASP A 192 -3.18 -8.00 -4.15
N THR A 193 -2.90 -9.28 -4.33
CA THR A 193 -1.66 -9.90 -3.86
C THR A 193 -0.44 -9.30 -4.57
N ARG A 194 -0.46 -9.15 -5.90
CA ARG A 194 0.65 -8.60 -6.68
C ARG A 194 0.89 -7.12 -6.37
N LEU A 195 -0.17 -6.34 -6.20
CA LEU A 195 -0.08 -4.94 -5.74
C LEU A 195 0.61 -4.86 -4.38
N ASN A 196 0.16 -5.66 -3.41
CA ASN A 196 0.76 -5.70 -2.08
C ASN A 196 2.24 -6.14 -2.11
N GLN A 197 2.57 -7.15 -2.90
CA GLN A 197 3.95 -7.62 -3.08
C GLN A 197 4.88 -6.54 -3.65
N LEU A 198 4.42 -5.81 -4.66
CA LEU A 198 5.17 -4.71 -5.26
C LEU A 198 5.32 -3.53 -4.30
N LEU A 199 4.25 -3.14 -3.61
CA LEU A 199 4.27 -2.07 -2.61
C LEU A 199 5.22 -2.40 -1.44
N ASN A 200 5.20 -3.64 -0.96
CA ASN A 200 6.13 -4.12 0.07
C ASN A 200 7.57 -4.05 -0.38
N ARG A 201 7.88 -4.58 -1.58
CA ARG A 201 9.22 -4.52 -2.15
C ARG A 201 9.67 -3.08 -2.36
N TYR A 202 8.80 -2.20 -2.84
CA TYR A 202 9.12 -0.79 -3.03
C TYR A 202 9.50 -0.10 -1.71
N VAL A 203 8.72 -0.32 -0.64
CA VAL A 203 9.03 0.26 0.67
C VAL A 203 10.34 -0.30 1.23
N ILE A 204 10.61 -1.59 1.10
CA ILE A 204 11.88 -2.20 1.52
C ILE A 204 13.07 -1.56 0.80
N LEU A 205 12.95 -1.32 -0.51
CA LEU A 205 14.00 -0.67 -1.31
C LEU A 205 14.22 0.81 -0.96
N LEU A 206 13.24 1.48 -0.38
CA LEU A 206 13.39 2.83 0.15
C LEU A 206 14.12 2.82 1.50
N ASP A 207 13.85 1.82 2.34
CA ASP A 207 14.45 1.69 3.68
C ASP A 207 15.94 1.34 3.60
N THR A 208 16.32 0.41 2.70
CA THR A 208 17.73 0.01 2.51
C THR A 208 18.65 1.15 2.06
N LYS A 209 18.12 2.21 1.45
CA LYS A 209 18.91 3.41 1.11
C LYS A 209 19.20 4.30 2.31
N VAL A 210 18.36 4.26 3.35
CA VAL A 210 18.51 5.07 4.55
C VAL A 210 19.65 4.52 5.43
N GLU A 211 19.80 3.19 5.51
CA GLU A 211 20.88 2.54 6.27
C GLU A 211 22.27 2.71 5.62
N GLN A 212 22.36 2.93 4.30
CA GLN A 212 23.64 3.17 3.60
C GLN A 212 24.11 4.63 3.63
N SER A 213 23.33 5.53 4.22
CA SER A 213 23.63 6.98 4.28
C SER A 213 23.93 7.46 5.71
N GLN A 214 24.11 6.53 6.66
CA GLN A 214 24.56 6.78 8.04
C GLN A 214 25.92 6.13 8.26
#